data_AF-A0A2H3D285-F1
#
_entry.id   AF-A0A2H3D285-F1
#
_cell.length_a   1.000
_cell.length_b   1.000
_cell.length_c   1.000
_cell.angle_alpha   90.00
_cell.angle_beta   90.00
_cell.angle_gamma   90.00
#
_symmetry.space_group_name_H-M   'P 1'
#
loop_
_entity.id
_entity.type
_entity.pdbx_description
1 polymer ?
#
loop_
_entity_poly.entity_id
_entity_poly.type
_entity_poly.pdbx_seq_one_letter_code
_entity_poly.pdbx_strand_id
1 'polypeptide(L)'
;MLELRKKMGALGETMDAAQRREYERVVDDVKILNHEMEVVISYQFAMAVQDAEDEIAKCKDSQQSETLLRELGAELEDIKLGMLQLFGEDSAAYRLLVGKQKLVTHR
;
A
#
# COMPACT_ATOMS: atom_id res chain seq x y z
N MET A 1 -7.41 -17.45 -8.60
CA MET A 1 -6.43 -16.82 -9.52
C MET A 1 -6.22 -17.61 -10.82
N LEU A 2 -5.91 -18.91 -10.79
CA LEU A 2 -5.65 -19.70 -12.01
C LEU A 2 -6.84 -19.78 -12.98
N GLU A 3 -8.06 -19.96 -12.47
CA GLU A 3 -9.27 -19.98 -13.30
C GLU A 3 -9.60 -18.63 -13.94
N LEU A 4 -9.36 -17.53 -13.21
CA LEU A 4 -9.58 -16.18 -13.73
C LEU A 4 -8.60 -15.90 -14.88
N ARG A 5 -7.33 -16.27 -14.70
CA ARG A 5 -6.29 -16.15 -15.73
C ARG A 5 -6.61 -16.99 -16.97
N LYS A 6 -7.17 -18.20 -16.81
CA LYS A 6 -7.66 -19.04 -17.93
C LYS A 6 -8.87 -18.41 -18.64
N LYS A 7 -9.85 -17.91 -17.89
CA LYS A 7 -11.04 -17.24 -18.46
C LYS A 7 -10.68 -15.97 -19.22
N MET A 8 -9.74 -15.18 -18.71
CA MET A 8 -9.20 -14.00 -19.40
C MET A 8 -8.42 -14.36 -20.66
N GLY A 9 -7.64 -15.45 -20.63
CA GLY A 9 -6.93 -15.96 -21.81
C GLY A 9 -7.90 -16.38 -22.93
N ALA A 10 -8.95 -17.12 -22.59
CA ALA A 10 -9.99 -17.52 -23.53
C ALA A 10 -10.80 -16.33 -24.07
N LEU A 11 -11.06 -15.31 -23.22
CA LEU A 11 -11.73 -14.08 -23.64
C LEU A 11 -10.90 -13.32 -24.69
N GLY A 12 -9.58 -13.26 -24.50
CA GLY A 12 -8.64 -12.65 -25.44
C GLY A 12 -8.67 -13.30 -26.82
N GLU A 13 -8.90 -14.62 -26.91
CA GLU A 13 -9.02 -15.36 -28.18
C GLU A 13 -10.32 -15.05 -28.93
N THR A 14 -11.38 -14.68 -28.21
CA THR A 14 -12.70 -14.35 -28.80
C THR A 14 -12.87 -12.88 -29.18
N MET A 15 -11.96 -12.00 -28.76
CA MET A 15 -12.01 -10.57 -29.04
C MET A 15 -11.58 -10.24 -30.47
N ASP A 16 -12.28 -9.31 -31.10
CA ASP A 16 -11.82 -8.69 -32.34
C ASP A 16 -10.61 -7.75 -32.10
N ALA A 17 -9.97 -7.29 -33.18
CA ALA A 17 -8.77 -6.48 -33.11
C ALA A 17 -8.98 -5.09 -32.49
N ALA A 18 -10.21 -4.56 -32.46
CA ALA A 18 -10.51 -3.30 -31.79
C ALA A 18 -10.72 -3.54 -30.28
N GLN A 19 -11.47 -4.59 -29.92
CA GLN A 19 -11.71 -5.01 -28.55
C GLN A 19 -10.41 -5.40 -27.83
N ARG A 20 -9.50 -6.10 -28.52
CA ARG A 20 -8.20 -6.47 -27.95
C ARG A 20 -7.34 -5.24 -27.65
N ARG A 21 -7.31 -4.25 -28.55
CA ARG A 21 -6.58 -3.00 -28.34
C ARG A 21 -7.14 -2.18 -27.18
N GLU A 22 -8.46 -2.13 -27.06
CA GLU A 22 -9.11 -1.46 -25.93
C GLU A 22 -8.82 -2.18 -24.61
N TYR A 23 -8.88 -3.51 -24.60
CA TYR A 23 -8.51 -4.31 -23.44
C TYR A 23 -7.05 -4.06 -23.01
N GLU A 24 -6.11 -4.07 -23.95
CA GLU A 24 -4.69 -3.79 -23.67
C GLU A 24 -4.51 -2.39 -23.07
N ARG A 25 -5.19 -1.37 -23.61
CA ARG A 25 -5.18 -0.02 -23.07
C ARG A 25 -5.70 0.01 -21.64
N VAL A 26 -6.86 -0.58 -21.37
CA VAL A 26 -7.45 -0.62 -20.02
C VAL A 26 -6.54 -1.35 -19.04
N VAL A 27 -5.90 -2.45 -19.46
CA VAL A 27 -4.94 -3.17 -18.62
C VAL A 27 -3.73 -2.29 -18.28
N ASP A 28 -3.24 -1.50 -19.22
CA ASP A 28 -2.13 -0.58 -18.97
C ASP A 28 -2.54 0.61 -18.08
N ASP A 29 -3.73 1.18 -18.29
CA ASP A 29 -4.29 2.22 -17.42
C ASP A 29 -4.46 1.72 -15.98
N VAL A 30 -4.92 0.48 -15.80
CA VAL A 30 -5.03 -0.16 -14.48
C VAL A 30 -3.66 -0.35 -13.82
N LYS A 31 -2.62 -0.70 -14.58
CA LYS A 31 -1.25 -0.79 -14.03
C LYS A 31 -0.73 0.57 -13.58
N ILE A 32 -0.96 1.62 -14.37
CA ILE A 32 -0.57 2.99 -14.04
C ILE A 32 -1.29 3.43 -12.76
N LEU A 33 -2.61 3.26 -12.72
CA LEU A 33 -3.42 3.63 -11.55
C LEU A 33 -2.97 2.87 -10.29
N ASN A 34 -2.74 1.56 -10.39
CA ASN A 34 -2.23 0.78 -9.26
C ASN A 34 -0.89 1.31 -8.76
N HIS A 35 0.02 1.69 -9.67
CA HIS A 35 1.30 2.27 -9.30
C HIS A 35 1.15 3.64 -8.62
N GLU A 36 0.31 4.52 -9.16
CA GLU A 36 0.04 5.83 -8.56
C GLU A 36 -0.58 5.70 -7.16
N MET A 37 -1.53 4.78 -6.99
CA MET A 37 -2.11 4.48 -5.68
C MET A 37 -1.06 3.96 -4.69
N GLU A 38 -0.16 3.07 -5.14
CA GLU A 38 0.93 2.55 -4.31
C GLU A 38 1.85 3.68 -3.83
N VAL A 39 2.17 4.64 -4.70
CA VAL A 39 2.98 5.82 -4.37
C VAL A 39 2.28 6.73 -3.37
N VAL A 40 1.00 7.06 -3.59
CA VAL A 40 0.23 7.96 -2.72
C VAL A 40 0.10 7.38 -1.30
N ILE A 41 -0.25 6.10 -1.19
CA ILE A 41 -0.41 5.44 0.12
C ILE A 41 0.95 5.34 0.83
N SER A 42 2.03 5.04 0.10
CA SER A 42 3.39 5.03 0.66
C SER A 42 3.81 6.41 1.20
N TYR A 43 3.43 7.49 0.50
CA TYR A 43 3.70 8.85 0.94
C TYR A 43 2.91 9.21 2.20
N GLN A 44 1.61 8.88 2.25
CA GLN A 44 0.77 9.08 3.42
C GLN A 44 1.33 8.36 4.65
N PHE A 45 1.79 7.12 4.48
CA PHE A 45 2.46 6.38 5.55
C PHE A 45 3.71 7.10 6.06
N ALA A 46 4.57 7.59 5.16
CA ALA A 46 5.78 8.29 5.55
C ALA A 46 5.48 9.59 6.31
N MET A 47 4.45 10.32 5.90
CA MET A 47 3.99 11.53 6.59
C MET A 47 3.43 11.22 7.98
N ALA A 48 2.56 10.21 8.14
CA ALA A 48 2.01 9.83 9.44
C ALA A 48 3.11 9.45 10.45
N VAL A 49 4.13 8.71 9.99
CA VAL A 49 5.30 8.38 10.83
C VAL A 49 6.07 9.64 11.23
N GLN A 50 6.35 10.55 10.28
CA GLN A 50 7.10 11.78 10.57
C GLN A 50 6.33 12.69 11.53
N ASP A 51 5.03 12.88 11.31
CA ASP A 51 4.18 13.73 12.16
C ASP A 51 4.14 13.18 13.59
N ALA A 52 4.04 11.85 13.74
CA ALA A 52 4.08 11.23 15.06
C ALA A 52 5.46 11.30 15.73
N GLU A 53 6.56 11.14 14.99
CA GLU A 53 7.92 11.36 15.50
C GLU A 53 8.09 12.80 16.01
N ASP A 54 7.59 13.78 15.27
CA ASP A 54 7.64 15.20 15.64
C ASP A 54 6.80 15.50 16.90
N GLU A 55 5.61 14.90 17.03
CA GLU A 55 4.77 15.06 18.23
C GLU A 55 5.36 14.36 19.46
N ILE A 56 5.93 13.17 19.29
CA ILE A 56 6.65 12.47 20.36
C ILE A 56 7.85 13.29 20.83
N ALA A 57 8.62 13.89 19.92
CA ALA A 57 9.77 14.72 20.27
C ALA A 57 9.39 15.97 21.09
N LYS A 58 8.15 16.47 20.96
CA LYS A 58 7.62 17.59 21.74
C LYS A 58 7.09 17.17 23.12
N CYS A 59 6.79 15.89 23.32
CA CYS A 59 6.25 15.38 24.57
C CYS A 59 7.30 15.46 25.69
N LYS A 60 6.92 16.08 26.80
CA LYS A 60 7.72 16.09 28.04
C LYS A 60 7.24 15.05 29.05
N ASP A 61 6.05 14.51 28.82
CA ASP A 61 5.41 13.49 29.65
C ASP A 61 5.51 12.12 28.95
N SER A 62 6.09 11.15 29.65
CA SER A 62 6.24 9.78 29.17
C SER A 62 4.90 9.09 28.91
N GLN A 63 3.84 9.44 29.64
CA GLN A 63 2.52 8.85 29.44
C GLN A 63 1.85 9.39 28.16
N GLN A 64 2.08 10.66 27.85
CA GLN A 64 1.61 11.26 26.60
C GLN A 64 2.35 10.65 25.40
N SER A 65 3.67 10.48 25.48
CA SER A 65 4.43 9.81 24.41
C SER A 65 4.02 8.35 24.21
N GLU A 66 3.73 7.61 25.29
CA GLU A 66 3.23 6.24 25.17
C GLU A 66 1.86 6.17 24.48
N THR A 67 0.98 7.13 24.75
CA THR A 67 -0.35 7.18 24.13
C THR A 67 -0.23 7.42 22.63
N LEU A 68 0.57 8.40 22.23
CA LEU A 68 0.84 8.70 20.81
C LEU A 68 1.49 7.52 20.08
N LEU A 69 2.42 6.81 20.72
CA LEU A 69 3.03 5.60 20.14
C LEU A 69 2.00 4.49 19.89
N ARG A 70 1.01 4.32 20.78
CA ARG A 70 -0.07 3.33 20.58
C ARG A 70 -1.01 3.74 19.46
N GLU A 71 -1.37 5.01 19.38
CA GLU A 71 -2.23 5.55 18.31
C GLU A 71 -1.55 5.40 16.95
N LEU A 72 -0.27 5.79 16.85
CA LEU A 72 0.54 5.57 15.65
C LEU A 72 0.61 4.08 15.31
N GLY A 73 0.89 3.22 16.30
CA GLY A 73 0.94 1.77 16.08
C GLY A 73 -0.33 1.19 15.47
N ALA A 74 -1.50 1.67 15.90
CA ALA A 74 -2.80 1.26 15.35
C ALA A 74 -2.99 1.77 13.91
N GLU A 75 -2.70 3.05 13.65
CA GLU A 75 -2.81 3.64 12.31
C GLU A 75 -1.88 2.94 11.29
N LEU A 76 -0.65 2.61 11.69
CA LEU A 76 0.27 1.88 10.83
C LEU A 76 -0.21 0.46 10.51
N GLU A 77 -0.87 -0.23 11.44
CA GLU A 77 -1.46 -1.56 11.16
C GLU A 77 -2.66 -1.47 10.20
N ASP A 78 -3.49 -0.43 10.30
CA ASP A 78 -4.60 -0.21 9.37
C ASP A 78 -4.07 0.08 7.94
N ILE A 79 -3.05 0.95 7.81
CA ILE A 79 -2.41 1.23 6.53
C ILE A 79 -1.75 -0.04 5.96
N LYS A 80 -1.07 -0.82 6.80
CA LYS A 80 -0.44 -2.09 6.41
C LYS A 80 -1.44 -3.08 5.85
N LEU A 81 -2.59 -3.22 6.51
CA LEU A 81 -3.67 -4.10 6.06
C LEU A 81 -4.23 -3.61 4.71
N GLY A 82 -4.43 -2.31 4.55
CA GLY A 82 -4.85 -1.71 3.29
C GLY A 82 -3.87 -1.99 2.14
N MET A 83 -2.56 -1.81 2.39
CA MET A 83 -1.52 -2.11 1.39
C MET A 83 -1.47 -3.61 1.03
N LEU A 84 -1.62 -4.49 2.02
CA LEU A 84 -1.67 -5.93 1.80
C LEU A 84 -2.85 -6.33 0.93
N GLN A 85 -4.03 -5.78 1.19
CA GLN A 85 -5.24 -6.11 0.44
C GLN A 85 -5.21 -5.57 -1.00
N LEU A 86 -4.64 -4.37 -1.20
CA LEU A 86 -4.61 -3.71 -2.51
C LEU A 86 -3.47 -4.21 -3.41
N PHE A 87 -2.29 -4.46 -2.85
CA PHE A 87 -1.06 -4.70 -3.63
C PHE A 87 -0.39 -6.04 -3.34
N GLY A 88 -0.79 -6.72 -2.25
CA GLY A 88 -0.22 -8.01 -1.84
C GLY A 88 1.14 -7.89 -1.15
N GLU A 89 1.60 -9.02 -0.60
CA GLU A 89 2.84 -9.12 0.20
C GLU A 89 4.11 -8.82 -0.60
N ASP A 90 4.07 -9.06 -1.92
CA ASP A 90 5.20 -8.87 -2.82
C ASP A 90 5.35 -7.42 -3.32
N SER A 91 4.41 -6.53 -2.99
CA SER A 91 4.51 -5.11 -3.37
C SER A 91 5.72 -4.45 -2.70
N ALA A 92 6.35 -3.53 -3.42
CA ALA A 92 7.50 -2.81 -2.90
C ALA A 92 7.09 -1.94 -1.70
N ALA A 93 5.91 -1.34 -1.78
CA ALA A 93 5.37 -0.52 -0.69
C ALA A 93 5.03 -1.31 0.56
N TYR A 94 4.37 -2.47 0.47
CA TYR A 94 4.10 -3.29 1.65
C TYR A 94 5.39 -3.75 2.34
N ARG A 95 6.40 -4.16 1.55
CA ARG A 95 7.72 -4.54 2.10
C ARG A 95 8.45 -3.36 2.74
N LEU A 96 8.40 -2.18 2.14
CA LEU A 96 8.95 -0.95 2.72
C LEU A 96 8.27 -0.63 4.06
N LEU A 97 6.95 -0.79 4.11
CA LEU A 97 6.12 -0.51 5.28
C LEU A 97 6.44 -1.46 6.44
N VAL A 98 6.49 -2.77 6.17
CA VAL A 98 6.95 -3.79 7.14
C VAL A 98 8.40 -3.54 7.56
N GLY A 99 9.26 -3.10 6.63
CA GLY A 99 10.65 -2.78 6.92
C GLY A 99 10.82 -1.58 7.86
N LYS A 100 10.07 -0.49 7.63
CA LYS A 100 10.09 0.70 8.49
C LYS A 100 9.46 0.43 9.86
N GLN A 101 8.40 -0.37 9.93
CA GLN A 101 7.79 -0.76 11.20
C GLN A 101 8.79 -1.46 12.13
N LYS A 102 9.65 -2.35 11.58
CA LYS A 102 10.72 -3.00 12.36
C LYS A 102 11.72 -2.01 12.95
N LEU A 103 12.04 -0.93 12.24
CA LEU A 103 12.97 0.10 12.72
C LEU A 103 12.35 0.94 13.86
N VAL A 104 11.05 1.23 13.78
CA VAL A 104 10.31 1.94 14.84
C VAL A 104 10.20 1.08 16.11
N THR A 105 9.93 -0.23 15.97
CA THR A 105 9.84 -1.14 17.14
C THR A 105 11.17 -1.46 17.83
N HIS A 106 12.31 -1.07 17.24
CA HIS A 106 13.66 -1.32 17.77
C HIS A 106 14.34 -0.07 18.34
N ARG A 107 13.69 1.10 18.31
CA ARG A 107 14.14 2.33 18.99
C ARG A 107 13.49 2.45 20.36
#